data_AF-A0A8S1RXZ5-F1
#
_entry.id   AF-A0A8S1RXZ5-F1
#
_cell.length_a   1.000
_cell.length_b   1.000
_cell.length_c   1.000
_cell.angle_alpha   90.00
_cell.angle_beta   90.00
_cell.angle_gamma   90.00
#
_symmetry.space_group_name_H-M   'P 1'
#
loop_
_entity.id
_entity.type
_entity.pdbx_description
1 polymer ?
#
loop_
_entity_poly.entity_id
_entity_poly.type
_entity_poly.pdbx_seq_one_letter_code
_entity_poly.pdbx_strand_id
1 'polypeptide(L)'
;MKQLNYRPLFNFQLSVNPTTKSISQLSPRQLLDPALIKRICQNQIPKHTIMSQFCLQHGKQQKSGNQTCFSEKSEYILIINRIRRSWYPIVQKQTYKSLILSRRIHVKVTTKTMKCFRKAGSLDNYILLTKPQDQDFTYEEYLRKLMLTKIDAPLFELNFKTSQEEHKDQAKQLQLYDIHLKLDIKINIFQNKNTNEMYPQEFIKLREYDSLKDKFEETDVLHPVLQIIFQKKQLFILQNKQILIINQILFSQMENNRYDEQQHFIPQIQQNYNQDQNRELQRYQFIDAFSYITLMLCIIVVFIGVFFF
;
A
#
# COMPACT_ATOMS: atom_id res chain seq x y z
N MET A 1 29.21 -27.72 -26.80
CA MET A 1 28.18 -27.83 -25.74
C MET A 1 27.98 -29.30 -25.44
N LYS A 2 28.45 -29.80 -24.28
CA LYS A 2 28.28 -31.21 -23.90
C LYS A 2 26.78 -31.46 -23.67
N GLN A 3 26.17 -32.28 -24.50
CA GLN A 3 24.77 -32.68 -24.37
C GLN A 3 24.57 -33.36 -23.02
N LEU A 4 23.59 -32.87 -22.25
CA LEU A 4 23.13 -33.44 -20.99
C LEU A 4 22.37 -34.76 -21.27
N ASN A 5 23.05 -35.78 -21.81
CA ASN A 5 22.46 -37.09 -22.07
C ASN A 5 22.51 -38.01 -20.84
N TYR A 6 22.99 -37.52 -19.70
CA TYR A 6 22.77 -38.18 -18.42
C TYR A 6 21.35 -37.84 -17.96
N ARG A 7 20.39 -38.71 -18.28
CA ARG A 7 19.17 -38.86 -17.49
C ARG A 7 19.60 -39.75 -16.32
N PRO A 8 20.03 -39.19 -15.17
CA PRO A 8 20.32 -40.04 -14.04
C PRO A 8 19.05 -40.85 -13.75
N LEU A 9 19.19 -42.17 -13.68
CA LEU A 9 18.18 -43.08 -13.16
C LEU A 9 18.04 -42.82 -11.65
N PHE A 10 17.68 -41.60 -11.27
CA PHE A 10 17.22 -41.32 -9.93
C PHE A 10 15.81 -41.87 -9.90
N ASN A 11 15.64 -42.97 -9.15
CA ASN A 11 14.35 -43.30 -8.59
C ASN A 11 13.94 -42.09 -7.73
N PHE A 12 13.23 -41.15 -8.34
CA PHE A 12 12.59 -40.05 -7.64
C PHE A 12 11.49 -40.66 -6.80
N GLN A 13 11.86 -41.21 -5.64
CA GLN A 13 10.89 -41.54 -4.61
C GLN A 13 10.17 -40.23 -4.29
N LEU A 14 8.93 -40.14 -4.76
CA LEU A 14 8.03 -39.05 -4.45
C LEU A 14 8.09 -38.83 -2.95
N SER A 15 8.29 -37.58 -2.54
CA SER A 15 8.64 -37.33 -1.16
C SER A 15 7.53 -37.78 -0.22
N VAL A 16 7.95 -38.37 0.90
CA VAL A 16 7.06 -38.73 2.00
C VAL A 16 6.48 -37.48 2.67
N ASN A 17 7.06 -36.29 2.43
CA ASN A 17 6.64 -35.05 3.07
C ASN A 17 5.20 -34.67 2.65
N PRO A 18 4.32 -34.38 3.62
CA PRO A 18 2.93 -34.04 3.37
C PRO A 18 2.77 -32.81 2.45
N THR A 19 3.77 -31.93 2.44
CA THR A 19 3.84 -30.71 1.64
C THR A 19 3.93 -30.96 0.13
N THR A 20 4.57 -32.06 -0.27
CA THR A 20 4.83 -32.40 -1.68
C THR A 20 3.75 -33.27 -2.30
N LYS A 21 2.93 -33.95 -1.48
CA LYS A 21 1.87 -34.85 -1.95
C LYS A 21 0.83 -34.13 -2.81
N SER A 22 0.50 -32.89 -2.46
CA SER A 22 -0.47 -32.08 -3.21
C SER A 22 0.03 -31.72 -4.61
N ILE A 23 1.28 -31.30 -4.75
CA ILE A 23 1.84 -30.87 -6.05
C ILE A 23 2.20 -32.07 -6.92
N SER A 24 2.77 -33.12 -6.34
CA SER A 24 3.15 -34.33 -7.06
C SER A 24 1.96 -35.07 -7.70
N GLN A 25 0.74 -34.87 -7.18
CA GLN A 25 -0.48 -35.45 -7.74
C GLN A 25 -1.13 -34.63 -8.87
N LEU A 26 -0.72 -33.38 -9.08
CA LEU A 26 -1.34 -32.51 -10.10
C LEU A 26 -1.13 -33.01 -11.53
N SER A 27 -2.13 -32.89 -12.39
CA SER A 27 -1.95 -33.10 -13.83
C SER A 27 -1.13 -31.96 -14.47
N PRO A 28 -0.47 -32.19 -15.63
CA PRO A 28 0.24 -31.13 -16.34
C PRO A 28 -0.63 -29.91 -16.66
N ARG A 29 -1.94 -30.09 -16.90
CA ARG A 29 -2.88 -28.98 -17.11
C ARG A 29 -3.14 -28.19 -15.83
N GLN A 30 -3.21 -28.84 -14.67
CA GLN A 30 -3.39 -28.17 -13.39
C GLN A 30 -2.16 -27.39 -12.94
N LEU A 31 -0.96 -27.83 -13.33
CA LEU A 31 0.27 -27.06 -13.10
C LEU A 31 0.27 -25.69 -13.78
N LEU A 32 -0.50 -25.55 -14.85
CA LEU A 32 -0.63 -24.30 -15.55
C LEU A 32 -1.53 -23.33 -14.76
N ASP A 33 -2.53 -23.78 -14.00
CA ASP A 33 -3.45 -22.88 -13.29
C ASP A 33 -2.76 -22.05 -12.16
N PRO A 34 -2.58 -20.72 -12.33
CA PRO A 34 -1.89 -19.90 -11.36
C PRO A 34 -2.68 -19.74 -10.05
N ALA A 35 -4.02 -19.81 -10.11
CA ALA A 35 -4.87 -19.67 -8.92
C ALA A 35 -4.78 -20.92 -8.04
N LEU A 36 -4.80 -22.10 -8.67
CA LEU A 36 -4.62 -23.38 -7.98
C LEU A 36 -3.25 -23.45 -7.29
N ILE A 37 -2.17 -23.11 -8.02
CA ILE A 37 -0.82 -23.13 -7.46
C ILE A 37 -0.67 -22.12 -6.33
N LYS A 38 -1.22 -20.91 -6.49
CA LYS A 38 -1.24 -19.91 -5.42
C LYS A 38 -1.95 -20.43 -4.17
N ARG A 39 -3.11 -21.09 -4.32
CA ARG A 39 -3.86 -21.70 -3.22
C ARG A 39 -3.02 -22.77 -2.51
N ILE A 40 -2.42 -23.69 -3.26
CA ILE A 40 -1.58 -24.75 -2.69
C ILE A 40 -0.37 -24.16 -1.95
N CYS A 41 0.29 -23.16 -2.53
CA CYS A 41 1.45 -22.50 -1.93
C CYS A 41 1.11 -21.59 -0.74
N GLN A 42 -0.16 -21.20 -0.54
CA GLN A 42 -0.61 -20.40 0.61
C GLN A 42 -1.08 -21.27 1.78
N ASN A 43 -1.29 -22.58 1.57
CA ASN A 43 -1.72 -23.48 2.64
C ASN A 43 -0.67 -23.54 3.74
N GLN A 44 -1.07 -23.28 4.98
CA GLN A 44 -0.16 -23.33 6.12
C GLN A 44 0.34 -24.76 6.34
N ILE A 45 1.66 -24.92 6.37
CA ILE A 45 2.33 -26.18 6.67
C ILE A 45 2.86 -26.08 8.10
N PRO A 46 2.66 -27.09 8.96
CA PRO A 46 3.16 -27.06 10.33
C PRO A 46 4.67 -26.85 10.36
N LYS A 47 5.15 -25.96 11.24
CA LYS A 47 6.58 -25.58 11.39
C LYS A 47 7.17 -24.73 10.25
N HIS A 48 6.42 -24.45 9.19
CA HIS A 48 6.89 -23.60 8.08
C HIS A 48 6.11 -22.28 8.04
N THR A 49 6.82 -21.19 7.72
CA THR A 49 6.15 -19.91 7.48
C THR A 49 5.62 -19.85 6.06
N ILE A 50 4.53 -19.12 5.83
CA ILE A 50 3.99 -18.90 4.48
C ILE A 50 5.08 -18.32 3.56
N MET A 51 5.89 -17.39 4.07
CA MET A 51 7.01 -16.83 3.30
C MET A 51 8.01 -17.91 2.88
N SER A 52 8.33 -18.86 3.76
CA SER A 52 9.27 -19.93 3.43
C SER A 52 8.78 -20.79 2.27
N GLN A 53 7.47 -21.02 2.14
CA GLN A 53 6.87 -21.81 1.05
C GLN A 53 7.08 -21.18 -0.34
N PHE A 54 7.17 -19.85 -0.42
CA PHE A 54 7.43 -19.09 -1.65
C PHE A 54 8.92 -18.79 -1.89
N CYS A 55 9.81 -19.17 -0.98
CA CYS A 55 11.24 -18.86 -1.06
C CYS A 55 12.06 -20.15 -1.15
N LEU A 56 13.17 -20.12 -1.88
CA LEU A 56 14.12 -21.23 -1.87
C LEU A 56 15.05 -21.05 -0.67
N GLN A 57 14.76 -21.69 0.46
CA GLN A 57 15.50 -21.51 1.72
C GLN A 57 16.39 -22.71 2.12
N HIS A 58 16.32 -23.83 1.40
CA HIS A 58 17.10 -25.05 1.64
C HIS A 58 17.11 -25.47 3.13
N GLY A 59 15.89 -25.63 3.70
CA GLY A 59 15.64 -26.01 5.09
C GLY A 59 15.91 -24.92 6.14
N LYS A 60 16.24 -23.68 5.74
CA LYS A 60 16.37 -22.57 6.70
C LYS A 60 14.99 -22.08 7.11
N GLN A 61 14.77 -21.93 8.41
CA GLN A 61 13.54 -21.41 9.00
C GLN A 61 13.87 -20.27 9.97
N GLN A 62 12.85 -19.46 10.27
CA GLN A 62 12.91 -18.50 11.36
C GLN A 62 13.06 -19.24 12.68
N LYS A 63 13.96 -18.76 13.53
CA LYS A 63 14.13 -19.28 14.89
C LYS A 63 13.83 -18.17 15.89
N SER A 64 13.24 -18.52 17.02
CA SER A 64 13.09 -17.63 18.17
C SER A 64 13.90 -18.16 19.35
N GLY A 65 14.24 -17.29 20.27
CA GLY A 65 15.00 -17.61 21.47
C GLY A 65 15.17 -16.38 22.33
N ASN A 66 16.01 -16.49 23.36
CA ASN A 66 16.21 -15.42 24.32
C ASN A 66 17.59 -14.81 24.09
N GLN A 67 17.66 -13.49 24.02
CA GLN A 67 18.90 -12.75 24.12
C GLN A 67 19.19 -12.53 25.60
N THR A 68 20.40 -12.88 26.00
CA THR A 68 20.92 -12.77 27.36
C THR A 68 21.70 -11.46 27.52
N CYS A 69 21.64 -10.87 28.71
CA CYS A 69 22.39 -9.68 29.08
C CYS A 69 23.54 -10.04 30.03
N PHE A 70 24.58 -9.21 30.12
CA PHE A 70 25.76 -9.50 30.95
C PHE A 70 25.45 -9.66 32.46
N SER A 71 24.39 -9.02 32.97
CA SER A 71 24.04 -8.95 34.40
C SER A 71 23.26 -10.15 34.96
N GLU A 72 23.30 -11.31 34.32
CA GLU A 72 22.52 -12.52 34.68
C GLU A 72 22.91 -13.20 36.01
N LYS A 73 23.80 -12.60 36.81
CA LYS A 73 24.26 -13.19 38.09
C LYS A 73 23.28 -13.03 39.26
N SER A 74 22.24 -12.20 39.16
CA SER A 74 21.23 -12.08 40.22
C SER A 74 19.98 -12.88 39.85
N GLU A 75 19.69 -13.91 40.64
CA GLU A 75 18.57 -14.84 40.47
C GLU A 75 17.20 -14.12 40.42
N TYR A 76 17.10 -12.98 41.11
CA TYR A 76 15.90 -12.13 41.13
C TYR A 76 15.68 -11.30 39.85
N ILE A 77 16.70 -11.14 38.99
CA ILE A 77 16.64 -10.38 37.73
C ILE A 77 16.56 -11.33 36.51
N LEU A 78 16.47 -12.64 36.71
CA LEU A 78 16.40 -13.64 35.63
C LEU A 78 15.07 -13.64 34.85
N ILE A 79 13.99 -13.15 35.45
CA ILE A 79 12.67 -13.08 34.80
C ILE A 79 12.56 -11.86 33.89
N ILE A 80 13.22 -10.74 34.25
CA ILE A 80 13.11 -9.46 33.55
C ILE A 80 14.08 -9.37 32.35
N ASN A 81 15.23 -10.06 32.41
CA ASN A 81 16.32 -9.85 31.44
C ASN A 81 16.31 -10.72 30.18
N ARG A 82 15.35 -11.65 30.02
CA ARG A 82 15.28 -12.51 28.82
C ARG A 82 14.49 -11.84 27.72
N ILE A 83 15.17 -11.05 26.89
CA ILE A 83 14.54 -10.41 25.74
C ILE A 83 14.30 -11.46 24.65
N ARG A 84 13.03 -11.70 24.30
CA ARG A 84 12.68 -12.57 23.17
C ARG A 84 13.24 -11.97 21.89
N ARG A 85 14.10 -12.73 21.21
CA ARG A 85 14.68 -12.38 19.92
C ARG A 85 14.23 -13.38 18.86
N SER A 86 14.02 -12.87 17.65
CA SER A 86 13.81 -13.68 16.45
C SER A 86 14.99 -13.51 15.51
N TRP A 87 15.44 -14.62 14.91
CA TRP A 87 16.46 -14.62 13.87
C TRP A 87 15.84 -15.07 12.55
N TYR A 88 15.95 -14.19 11.56
CA TYR A 88 15.45 -14.43 10.21
C TYR A 88 16.59 -14.85 9.29
N PRO A 89 16.36 -15.79 8.35
CA PRO A 89 17.33 -16.05 7.30
C PRO A 89 17.46 -14.83 6.39
N ILE A 90 18.69 -14.56 5.92
CA ILE A 90 18.93 -13.50 4.94
C ILE A 90 18.37 -13.95 3.59
N VAL A 91 17.32 -13.26 3.12
CA VAL A 91 16.64 -13.53 1.86
C VAL A 91 16.93 -12.41 0.88
N GLN A 92 17.36 -12.77 -0.32
CA GLN A 92 17.61 -11.85 -1.42
C GLN A 92 16.66 -12.16 -2.58
N LYS A 93 16.14 -11.12 -3.24
CA LYS A 93 15.39 -11.26 -4.49
C LYS A 93 16.42 -11.32 -5.63
N GLN A 94 16.43 -12.42 -6.38
CA GLN A 94 17.36 -12.64 -7.48
C GLN A 94 16.62 -13.18 -8.69
N THR A 95 17.17 -12.92 -9.87
CA THR A 95 16.60 -13.37 -11.15
C THR A 95 17.54 -14.38 -11.78
N TYR A 96 17.04 -15.58 -12.05
CA TYR A 96 17.82 -16.65 -12.66
C TYR A 96 17.23 -17.05 -14.00
N LYS A 97 18.07 -17.30 -15.00
CA LYS A 97 17.64 -17.85 -16.28
C LYS A 97 17.65 -19.38 -16.19
N SER A 98 16.47 -19.97 -16.36
CA SER A 98 16.32 -21.42 -16.54
C SER A 98 16.54 -21.77 -18.02
N LEU A 99 17.36 -22.78 -18.27
CA LEU A 99 17.60 -23.32 -19.61
C LEU A 99 16.46 -24.26 -20.01
N ILE A 100 15.93 -25.06 -19.08
CA ILE A 100 14.85 -26.01 -19.35
C ILE A 100 13.56 -25.29 -19.68
N LEU A 101 13.21 -24.26 -18.91
CA LEU A 101 11.98 -23.49 -19.09
C LEU A 101 12.16 -22.33 -20.09
N SER A 102 13.39 -22.07 -20.56
CA SER A 102 13.76 -20.96 -21.45
C SER A 102 13.28 -19.58 -20.94
N ARG A 103 13.26 -19.39 -19.62
CA ARG A 103 12.67 -18.20 -18.96
C ARG A 103 13.53 -17.65 -17.85
N ARG A 104 13.38 -16.35 -17.57
CA ARG A 104 13.89 -15.72 -16.37
C ARG A 104 12.87 -15.91 -15.25
N ILE A 105 13.32 -16.38 -14.09
CA ILE A 105 12.49 -16.67 -12.93
C ILE A 105 12.95 -15.77 -11.80
N HIS A 106 12.04 -14.98 -11.23
CA HIS A 106 12.33 -14.14 -10.08
C HIS A 106 12.04 -14.92 -8.80
N VAL A 107 13.07 -15.21 -8.04
CA VAL A 107 12.96 -16.04 -6.85
C VAL A 107 13.59 -15.36 -5.65
N LYS A 108 12.92 -15.48 -4.52
CA LYS A 108 13.48 -15.13 -3.22
C LYS A 108 14.34 -16.29 -2.73
N VAL A 109 15.64 -16.05 -2.60
CA VAL A 109 16.63 -17.08 -2.29
C VAL A 109 17.39 -16.72 -1.02
N THR A 110 17.74 -17.72 -0.22
CA THR A 110 18.67 -17.49 0.89
C THR A 110 20.12 -17.55 0.43
N THR A 111 21.03 -16.97 1.21
CA THR A 111 22.47 -17.04 0.94
C THR A 111 22.99 -18.48 0.90
N LYS A 112 22.41 -19.41 1.67
CA LYS A 112 22.74 -20.85 1.61
C LYS A 112 22.35 -21.43 0.25
N THR A 113 21.12 -21.16 -0.20
CA THR A 113 20.62 -21.60 -1.50
C THR A 113 21.47 -21.07 -2.64
N MET A 114 21.87 -19.79 -2.60
CA MET A 114 22.77 -19.19 -3.59
C MET A 114 24.13 -19.91 -3.65
N LYS A 115 24.70 -20.31 -2.51
CA LYS A 115 25.93 -21.13 -2.48
C LYS A 115 25.68 -22.50 -3.12
N CYS A 116 24.54 -23.13 -2.84
CA CYS A 116 24.18 -24.41 -3.45
C CYS A 116 23.96 -24.31 -4.96
N PHE A 117 23.39 -23.22 -5.48
CA PHE A 117 23.30 -22.97 -6.92
C PHE A 117 24.67 -22.93 -7.58
N ARG A 118 25.62 -22.20 -6.96
CA ARG A 118 27.00 -22.14 -7.47
C ARG A 118 27.68 -23.51 -7.46
N LYS A 119 27.41 -24.33 -6.43
CA LYS A 119 27.90 -25.71 -6.34
C LYS A 119 27.27 -26.64 -7.39
N ALA A 120 25.97 -26.49 -7.66
CA ALA A 120 25.25 -27.26 -8.66
C ALA A 120 25.51 -26.78 -10.11
N GLY A 121 26.05 -25.57 -10.26
CA GLY A 121 26.35 -24.91 -11.54
C GLY A 121 25.19 -24.13 -12.15
N SER A 122 23.94 -24.48 -11.84
CA SER A 122 22.74 -23.79 -12.32
C SER A 122 21.55 -23.93 -11.37
N LEU A 123 20.53 -23.07 -11.56
CA LEU A 123 19.25 -23.19 -10.84
C LEU A 123 18.57 -24.53 -11.17
N ASP A 124 18.51 -24.87 -12.46
CA ASP A 124 17.84 -26.08 -12.95
C ASP A 124 18.45 -27.35 -12.32
N ASN A 125 19.79 -27.43 -12.31
CA ASN A 125 20.50 -28.57 -11.69
C ASN A 125 20.20 -28.64 -10.20
N TYR A 126 20.19 -27.51 -9.51
CA TYR A 126 19.87 -27.50 -8.09
C TYR A 126 18.46 -28.03 -7.84
N ILE A 127 17.44 -27.56 -8.57
CA ILE A 127 16.04 -27.97 -8.35
C ILE A 127 15.85 -29.46 -8.64
N LEU A 128 16.47 -29.96 -9.71
CA LEU A 128 16.35 -31.36 -10.13
C LEU A 128 17.14 -32.33 -9.25
N LEU A 129 18.33 -31.94 -8.77
CA LEU A 129 19.22 -32.82 -8.01
C LEU A 129 18.98 -32.77 -6.50
N THR A 130 18.38 -31.70 -5.98
CA THR A 130 18.15 -31.58 -4.53
C THR A 130 17.10 -32.60 -4.10
N LYS A 131 17.39 -33.31 -3.00
CA LYS A 131 16.49 -34.31 -2.45
C LYS A 131 15.23 -33.63 -1.91
N PRO A 132 14.05 -34.24 -2.12
CA PRO A 132 12.79 -33.69 -1.61
C PRO A 132 12.74 -33.49 -0.08
N GLN A 133 13.52 -34.26 0.69
CA GLN A 133 13.62 -34.11 2.15
C GLN A 133 14.33 -32.82 2.56
N ASP A 134 15.23 -32.30 1.73
CA ASP A 134 15.92 -31.03 1.95
C ASP A 134 15.12 -29.85 1.38
N GLN A 135 14.00 -30.15 0.71
CA GLN A 135 13.12 -29.20 0.04
C GLN A 135 11.77 -29.19 0.71
N ASP A 136 11.67 -28.34 1.72
CA ASP A 136 10.43 -28.21 2.46
C ASP A 136 9.38 -27.35 1.74
N PHE A 137 9.69 -26.82 0.55
CA PHE A 137 8.96 -25.71 -0.06
C PHE A 137 8.12 -26.14 -1.25
N THR A 138 6.85 -25.74 -1.22
CA THR A 138 5.86 -26.02 -2.26
C THR A 138 6.25 -25.40 -3.60
N TYR A 139 6.75 -24.16 -3.61
CA TYR A 139 7.15 -23.50 -4.85
C TYR A 139 8.34 -24.20 -5.55
N GLU A 140 9.26 -24.78 -4.78
CA GLU A 140 10.40 -25.51 -5.34
C GLU A 140 9.95 -26.80 -6.02
N GLU A 141 9.06 -27.56 -5.37
CA GLU A 141 8.47 -28.77 -5.92
C GLU A 141 7.64 -28.48 -7.19
N TYR A 142 6.92 -27.36 -7.19
CA TYR A 142 6.20 -26.88 -8.37
C TYR A 142 7.16 -26.63 -9.56
N LEU A 143 8.25 -25.91 -9.34
CA LEU A 143 9.25 -25.67 -10.38
C LEU A 143 9.88 -26.96 -10.88
N ARG A 144 10.20 -27.88 -9.96
CA ARG A 144 10.77 -29.18 -10.32
C ARG A 144 9.81 -29.95 -11.22
N LYS A 145 8.54 -30.02 -10.84
CA LYS A 145 7.55 -30.75 -11.61
C LYS A 145 7.33 -30.12 -12.99
N LEU A 146 7.30 -28.79 -13.08
CA LEU A 146 7.27 -28.09 -14.37
C LEU A 146 8.48 -28.42 -15.26
N MET A 147 9.68 -28.46 -14.68
CA MET A 147 10.90 -28.81 -15.41
C MET A 147 10.85 -30.26 -15.89
N LEU A 148 10.42 -31.20 -15.04
CA LEU A 148 10.26 -32.60 -15.41
C LEU A 148 9.22 -32.77 -16.52
N THR A 149 8.05 -32.12 -16.42
CA THR A 149 7.04 -32.18 -17.49
C THR A 149 7.54 -31.60 -18.81
N LYS A 150 8.40 -30.57 -18.77
CA LYS A 150 9.00 -29.97 -19.96
C LYS A 150 10.08 -30.86 -20.58
N ILE A 151 10.83 -31.61 -19.75
CA ILE A 151 11.79 -32.62 -20.21
C ILE A 151 11.04 -33.79 -20.86
N ASP A 152 9.99 -34.29 -20.22
CA ASP A 152 9.22 -35.44 -20.71
C ASP A 152 8.40 -35.09 -21.97
N ALA A 153 7.86 -33.88 -22.04
CA ALA A 153 7.10 -33.37 -23.17
C ALA A 153 7.69 -32.03 -23.67
N PRO A 154 8.59 -32.03 -24.66
CA PRO A 154 9.24 -30.80 -25.14
C PRO A 154 8.25 -29.80 -25.77
N LEU A 155 7.13 -30.30 -26.31
CA LEU A 155 6.03 -29.49 -26.86
C LEU A 155 5.18 -28.78 -25.79
N PHE A 156 5.45 -29.00 -24.50
CA PHE A 156 4.71 -28.35 -23.42
C PHE A 156 5.00 -26.84 -23.39
N GLU A 157 4.06 -26.02 -23.84
CA GLU A 157 4.18 -24.56 -23.82
C GLU A 157 3.69 -23.97 -22.49
N LEU A 158 4.50 -23.11 -21.89
CA LEU A 158 4.15 -22.40 -20.67
C LEU A 158 3.48 -21.09 -21.06
N ASN A 159 2.15 -21.00 -21.10
CA ASN A 159 1.49 -19.76 -21.54
C ASN A 159 1.31 -18.70 -20.43
N PHE A 160 1.92 -18.89 -19.25
CA PHE A 160 1.86 -17.91 -18.17
C PHE A 160 2.75 -16.73 -18.50
N LYS A 161 2.13 -15.56 -18.66
CA LYS A 161 2.77 -14.31 -18.27
C LYS A 161 3.08 -14.46 -16.79
N THR A 162 4.35 -14.62 -16.44
CA THR A 162 4.76 -14.59 -15.04
C THR A 162 4.19 -13.32 -14.44
N SER A 163 3.29 -13.43 -13.47
CA SER A 163 2.78 -12.30 -12.66
C SER A 163 3.88 -11.57 -11.87
N GLN A 164 5.15 -11.83 -12.21
CA GLN A 164 6.38 -11.28 -11.67
C GLN A 164 7.09 -10.35 -12.65
N GLU A 165 6.67 -10.28 -13.93
CA GLU A 165 6.85 -9.02 -14.66
C GLU A 165 5.92 -8.07 -13.93
N GLU A 166 6.50 -7.29 -13.01
CA GLU A 166 5.79 -6.28 -12.24
C GLU A 166 4.90 -5.53 -13.24
N HIS A 167 3.58 -5.66 -13.08
CA HIS A 167 2.69 -4.64 -13.56
C HIS A 167 3.24 -3.37 -12.92
N LYS A 168 4.04 -2.62 -13.68
CA LYS A 168 4.37 -1.25 -13.33
C LYS A 168 3.01 -0.59 -13.32
N ASP A 169 2.40 -0.53 -12.15
CA ASP A 169 1.12 0.11 -11.92
C ASP A 169 1.31 1.59 -12.24
N GLN A 170 1.27 1.94 -13.52
CA GLN A 170 1.19 3.31 -14.01
C GLN A 170 -0.06 4.00 -13.42
N ALA A 171 -1.01 3.21 -12.91
CA ALA A 171 -2.22 3.65 -12.23
C ALA A 171 -1.97 4.53 -10.99
N LYS A 172 -0.85 4.41 -10.28
CA LYS A 172 -0.59 5.27 -9.10
C LYS A 172 -0.11 6.69 -9.43
N GLN A 173 0.36 6.93 -10.65
CA GLN A 173 0.76 8.29 -11.07
C GLN A 173 -0.38 9.10 -11.71
N LEU A 174 -1.44 8.45 -12.18
CA LEU A 174 -2.55 9.12 -12.87
C LEU A 174 -3.55 9.83 -11.94
N GLN A 175 -3.46 9.66 -10.62
CA GLN A 175 -4.47 10.20 -9.69
C GLN A 175 -4.08 11.51 -8.98
N LEU A 176 -2.88 12.07 -9.21
CA LEU A 176 -2.38 13.21 -8.42
C LEU A 176 -2.12 14.51 -9.19
N TYR A 177 -2.31 14.58 -10.52
CA TYR A 177 -2.08 15.82 -11.28
C TYR A 177 -3.10 16.11 -12.38
N ASP A 178 -4.37 15.73 -12.19
CA ASP A 178 -5.43 16.40 -12.93
C ASP A 178 -5.70 17.75 -12.24
N ILE A 179 -4.84 18.73 -12.52
CA ILE A 179 -5.23 20.13 -12.44
C ILE A 179 -6.49 20.19 -13.30
N HIS A 180 -7.65 20.47 -12.70
CA HIS A 180 -8.94 20.60 -13.39
C HIS A 180 -8.87 21.66 -14.49
N LEU A 181 -8.30 21.30 -15.64
CA LEU A 181 -8.31 22.04 -16.88
C LEU A 181 -9.65 21.74 -17.54
N LYS A 182 -10.69 22.43 -17.04
CA LYS A 182 -11.89 22.64 -17.84
C LYS A 182 -11.46 23.51 -19.03
N LEU A 183 -11.27 22.90 -20.21
CA LEU A 183 -11.45 23.42 -21.58
C LEU A 183 -10.42 22.84 -22.56
N ASP A 184 -10.90 22.56 -23.78
CA ASP A 184 -10.26 21.90 -24.94
C ASP A 184 -9.02 22.62 -25.54
N ILE A 185 -8.20 23.26 -24.72
CA ILE A 185 -7.01 23.97 -25.18
C ILE A 185 -5.86 22.95 -25.25
N LYS A 186 -5.27 22.74 -26.42
CA LYS A 186 -4.03 21.96 -26.56
C LYS A 186 -2.88 22.68 -25.83
N ILE A 187 -2.54 22.22 -24.62
CA ILE A 187 -1.53 22.82 -23.72
C ILE A 187 -0.08 22.66 -24.21
N ASN A 188 0.17 21.88 -25.28
CA ASN A 188 1.53 21.58 -25.76
C ASN A 188 2.42 22.82 -26.04
N ILE A 189 1.83 24.00 -26.26
CA ILE A 189 2.59 25.24 -26.52
C ILE A 189 3.17 25.84 -25.22
N PHE A 190 2.60 25.52 -24.06
CA PHE A 190 2.96 26.13 -22.76
C PHE A 190 3.85 25.26 -21.88
N GLN A 191 4.19 24.04 -22.31
CA GLN A 191 5.17 23.23 -21.58
C GLN A 191 6.55 23.86 -21.77
N ASN A 192 7.31 23.99 -20.68
CA ASN A 192 8.72 24.38 -20.75
C ASN A 192 9.46 23.32 -21.58
N LYS A 193 9.72 23.64 -22.85
CA LYS A 193 10.45 22.75 -23.75
C LYS A 193 11.93 22.81 -23.39
N ASN A 194 12.56 21.65 -23.25
CA ASN A 194 14.02 21.60 -23.25
C ASN A 194 14.55 21.96 -24.64
N THR A 195 15.80 22.43 -24.73
CA THR A 195 16.42 22.78 -26.02
C THR A 195 16.38 21.65 -27.05
N ASN A 196 16.44 20.39 -26.59
CA ASN A 196 16.35 19.20 -27.44
C ASN A 196 14.95 18.92 -28.01
N GLU A 197 13.92 19.57 -27.46
CA GLU A 197 12.51 19.38 -27.82
C GLU A 197 11.96 20.57 -28.64
N MET A 198 12.76 21.63 -28.81
CA MET A 198 12.37 22.85 -29.54
C MET A 198 12.50 22.66 -31.06
N TYR A 199 11.61 23.30 -31.82
CA TYR A 199 11.78 23.38 -33.27
C TYR A 199 12.92 24.35 -33.64
N PRO A 200 13.60 24.16 -34.80
CA PRO A 200 14.71 25.02 -35.21
C PRO A 200 14.37 26.52 -35.23
N GLN A 201 13.15 26.88 -35.60
CA GLN A 201 12.67 28.27 -35.60
C GLN A 201 12.54 28.85 -34.19
N GLU A 202 12.15 28.05 -33.20
CA GLU A 202 12.08 28.47 -31.80
C GLU A 202 13.50 28.68 -31.24
N PHE A 203 14.47 27.87 -31.69
CA PHE A 203 15.86 27.99 -31.30
C PHE A 203 16.52 29.27 -31.85
N ILE A 204 16.20 29.66 -33.09
CA ILE A 204 16.65 30.93 -33.67
C ILE A 204 16.12 32.09 -32.84
N LYS A 205 14.82 32.08 -32.51
CA LYS A 205 14.20 33.11 -31.66
C LYS A 205 14.81 33.15 -30.26
N LEU A 206 15.16 32.00 -29.68
CA LEU A 206 15.83 31.95 -28.38
C LEU A 206 17.22 32.59 -28.43
N ARG A 207 18.01 32.30 -29.47
CA ARG A 207 19.34 32.91 -29.67
C ARG A 207 19.25 34.42 -29.89
N GLU A 208 18.27 34.85 -30.68
CA GLU A 208 17.96 36.27 -30.86
C GLU A 208 17.60 36.92 -29.53
N TYR A 209 16.74 36.28 -28.72
CA TYR A 209 16.38 36.76 -27.40
C TYR A 209 17.60 36.88 -26.46
N ASP A 210 18.46 35.87 -26.40
CA ASP A 210 19.68 35.89 -25.58
C ASP A 210 20.62 37.03 -26.01
N SER A 211 20.74 37.29 -27.32
CA SER A 211 21.57 38.38 -27.85
C SER A 211 21.01 39.76 -27.50
N LEU A 212 19.69 39.91 -27.38
CA LEU A 212 19.01 41.14 -27.01
C LEU A 212 19.03 41.37 -25.51
N LYS A 213 19.04 40.30 -24.71
CA LYS A 213 19.06 40.36 -23.25
C LYS A 213 20.24 41.16 -22.72
N ASP A 214 21.39 41.04 -23.38
CA ASP A 214 22.62 41.76 -23.00
C ASP A 214 22.63 43.22 -23.47
N LYS A 215 21.68 43.65 -24.31
CA LYS A 215 21.59 45.00 -24.91
C LYS A 215 20.26 45.70 -24.64
N PHE A 216 19.67 45.45 -23.48
CA PHE A 216 18.31 45.86 -23.17
C PHE A 216 18.05 47.37 -23.26
N GLU A 217 19.07 48.20 -23.01
CA GLU A 217 18.98 49.67 -23.04
C GLU A 217 18.88 50.25 -24.45
N GLU A 218 19.37 49.53 -25.46
CA GLU A 218 19.43 49.99 -26.86
C GLU A 218 18.29 49.41 -27.72
N THR A 219 17.52 48.48 -27.18
CA THR A 219 16.48 47.76 -27.94
C THR A 219 15.15 48.48 -27.98
N ASP A 220 14.68 48.79 -29.20
CA ASP A 220 13.34 49.33 -29.44
C ASP A 220 12.24 48.36 -28.99
N VAL A 221 11.24 48.90 -28.29
CA VAL A 221 10.05 48.19 -27.79
C VAL A 221 9.23 47.54 -28.92
N LEU A 222 9.45 47.97 -30.17
CA LEU A 222 8.79 47.45 -31.37
C LEU A 222 9.44 46.17 -31.94
N HIS A 223 10.47 45.61 -31.30
CA HIS A 223 11.10 44.38 -31.78
C HIS A 223 10.10 43.20 -31.80
N PRO A 224 9.96 42.45 -32.92
CA PRO A 224 8.91 41.44 -33.09
C PRO A 224 8.95 40.32 -32.05
N VAL A 225 10.15 39.90 -31.61
CA VAL A 225 10.32 38.89 -30.54
C VAL A 225 9.84 39.42 -29.19
N LEU A 226 10.13 40.68 -28.87
CA LEU A 226 9.71 41.31 -27.62
C LEU A 226 8.20 41.57 -27.62
N GLN A 227 7.63 41.98 -28.75
CA GLN A 227 6.19 42.22 -28.89
C GLN A 227 5.34 40.97 -28.65
N ILE A 228 5.86 39.78 -29.00
CA ILE A 228 5.21 38.48 -28.72
C ILE A 228 5.22 38.19 -27.22
N ILE A 229 6.34 38.44 -26.52
CA ILE A 229 6.48 38.24 -25.08
C ILE A 229 5.62 39.25 -24.31
N PHE A 230 5.59 40.50 -24.78
CA PHE A 230 4.85 41.61 -24.17
C PHE A 230 3.36 41.59 -24.44
N GLN A 231 2.79 40.52 -25.01
CA GLN A 231 1.35 40.42 -25.23
C GLN A 231 0.61 40.56 -23.88
N LYS A 232 0.18 41.79 -23.61
CA LYS A 232 -0.57 42.32 -22.45
C LYS A 232 -1.81 41.51 -22.05
N LYS A 233 -2.19 40.55 -22.88
CA LYS A 233 -3.36 39.69 -22.74
C LYS A 233 -3.29 38.82 -21.49
N GLN A 234 -2.11 38.34 -21.08
CA GLN A 234 -1.99 37.54 -19.85
C GLN A 234 -2.12 38.38 -18.58
N LEU A 235 -1.52 39.58 -18.55
CA LEU A 235 -1.66 40.53 -17.43
C LEU A 235 -3.12 40.96 -17.22
N PHE A 236 -3.86 41.24 -18.30
CA PHE A 236 -5.28 41.59 -18.21
C PHE A 236 -6.14 40.45 -17.63
N ILE A 237 -5.85 39.19 -18.03
CA ILE A 237 -6.56 38.02 -17.49
C ILE A 237 -6.26 37.83 -16.00
N LEU A 238 -5.01 38.07 -15.56
CA LEU A 238 -4.62 37.98 -14.16
C LEU A 238 -5.27 39.09 -13.31
N GLN A 239 -5.33 40.33 -13.82
CA GLN A 239 -6.00 41.44 -13.15
C GLN A 239 -7.50 41.16 -12.94
N ASN A 240 -8.19 40.62 -13.95
CA ASN A 240 -9.61 40.27 -13.81
C ASN A 240 -9.84 39.13 -12.80
N LYS A 241 -8.94 38.15 -12.72
CA LYS A 241 -9.01 37.10 -11.69
C LYS A 241 -8.78 37.65 -10.28
N GLN A 242 -7.83 38.58 -10.11
CA GLN A 242 -7.60 39.23 -8.83
C GLN A 242 -8.83 40.01 -8.36
N ILE A 243 -9.48 40.77 -9.25
CA ILE A 243 -10.73 41.49 -8.95
C ILE A 243 -11.82 40.51 -8.50
N LEU A 244 -11.95 39.37 -9.18
CA LEU A 244 -12.97 38.37 -8.86
C LEU A 244 -12.73 37.72 -7.48
N ILE A 245 -11.47 37.42 -7.14
CA ILE A 245 -11.08 36.91 -5.83
C ILE A 245 -11.36 37.95 -4.74
N ILE A 246 -11.02 39.22 -4.96
CA ILE A 246 -11.29 40.30 -4.01
C ILE A 246 -12.80 40.40 -3.75
N ASN A 247 -13.62 40.35 -4.80
CA ASN A 247 -15.08 40.38 -4.66
C ASN A 247 -15.64 39.18 -3.88
N GLN A 248 -15.08 37.97 -4.07
CA GLN A 248 -15.45 36.79 -3.30
C GLN A 248 -15.11 36.93 -1.82
N ILE A 249 -13.90 37.42 -1.50
CA ILE A 249 -13.47 37.65 -0.12
C ILE A 249 -14.38 38.68 0.56
N LEU A 250 -14.68 39.80 -0.11
CA LEU A 250 -15.58 40.83 0.41
C LEU A 250 -16.99 40.29 0.66
N PHE A 251 -17.50 39.45 -0.24
CA PHE A 251 -18.81 38.82 -0.08
C PHE A 251 -18.85 37.87 1.14
N SER A 252 -17.83 37.02 1.31
CA SER A 252 -17.71 36.15 2.48
C SER A 252 -17.56 36.93 3.79
N GLN A 253 -16.87 38.07 3.79
CA GLN A 253 -16.80 38.95 4.96
C GLN A 253 -18.15 39.55 5.32
N MET A 254 -18.96 39.97 4.33
CA MET A 254 -20.31 40.46 4.58
C MET A 254 -21.26 39.37 5.11
N GLU A 255 -21.13 38.13 4.63
CA GLU A 255 -21.90 37.00 5.17
C GLU A 255 -21.52 36.70 6.62
N ASN A 256 -20.23 36.67 6.95
CA ASN A 256 -19.77 36.46 8.32
C ASN A 256 -20.28 37.56 9.28
N ASN A 257 -20.27 38.82 8.86
CA ASN A 257 -20.83 39.91 9.68
C ASN A 257 -22.33 39.74 9.93
N ARG A 258 -23.11 39.22 8.96
CA ARG A 258 -24.52 38.88 9.18
C ARG A 258 -24.70 37.72 10.16
N TYR A 259 -23.80 36.74 10.14
CA TYR A 259 -23.83 35.63 11.10
C TYR A 259 -23.53 36.10 12.51
N ASP A 260 -22.57 37.01 12.70
CA ASP A 260 -22.25 37.57 14.03
C ASP A 260 -23.42 38.39 14.61
N GLU A 261 -24.14 39.16 13.78
CA GLU A 261 -25.38 39.83 14.19
C GLU A 261 -26.47 38.82 14.60
N GLN A 262 -26.59 37.68 13.91
CA GLN A 262 -27.54 36.63 14.27
C GLN A 262 -27.12 35.83 15.52
N GLN A 263 -25.82 35.63 15.75
CA GLN A 263 -25.31 34.92 16.93
C GLN A 263 -25.48 35.71 18.22
N HIS A 264 -25.61 37.04 18.19
CA HIS A 264 -26.00 37.81 19.37
C HIS A 264 -27.49 37.68 19.74
N PHE A 265 -28.34 37.27 18.79
CA PHE A 265 -29.79 37.10 19.02
C PHE A 265 -30.17 35.73 19.62
N ILE A 266 -29.42 34.67 19.28
CA ILE A 266 -29.73 33.28 19.69
C ILE A 266 -29.58 33.04 21.22
N PRO A 267 -28.56 33.57 21.92
CA PRO A 267 -28.39 33.37 23.36
C PRO A 267 -29.52 33.99 24.18
N GLN A 268 -30.11 35.10 23.73
CA GLN A 268 -31.23 35.74 24.41
C GLN A 268 -32.49 34.87 24.36
N ILE A 269 -32.75 34.22 23.23
CA ILE A 269 -33.88 33.29 23.06
C ILE A 269 -33.68 32.03 23.92
N GLN A 270 -32.46 31.48 23.96
CA GLN A 270 -32.16 30.31 24.78
C GLN A 270 -32.20 30.59 26.29
N GLN A 271 -31.78 31.78 26.73
CA GLN A 271 -31.90 32.17 28.13
C GLN A 271 -33.37 32.28 28.57
N ASN A 272 -34.23 32.86 27.73
CA ASN A 272 -35.66 32.94 28.01
C ASN A 272 -36.30 31.53 28.07
N TYR A 273 -35.95 30.65 27.12
CA TYR A 273 -36.48 29.28 27.10
C TYR A 273 -36.07 28.45 28.33
N ASN A 274 -34.81 28.57 28.77
CA ASN A 274 -34.31 27.86 29.95
C ASN A 274 -34.92 28.39 31.25
N GLN A 275 -35.25 29.69 31.32
CA GLN A 275 -35.97 30.25 32.47
C GLN A 275 -37.40 29.69 32.58
N ASP A 276 -38.09 29.48 31.45
CA ASP A 276 -39.43 28.91 31.44
C ASP A 276 -39.43 27.41 31.81
N GLN A 277 -38.48 26.62 31.27
CA GLN A 277 -38.30 25.20 31.64
C GLN A 277 -38.04 25.02 33.14
N ASN A 278 -37.21 25.87 33.74
CA ASN A 278 -36.94 25.81 35.18
C ASN A 278 -38.17 26.15 36.03
N ARG A 279 -39.05 27.06 35.57
CA ARG A 279 -40.32 27.34 36.25
C ARG A 279 -41.28 26.15 36.20
N GLU A 280 -41.30 25.40 35.09
CA GLU A 280 -42.11 24.18 35.00
C GLU A 280 -41.58 23.06 35.89
N LEU A 281 -40.27 22.82 35.91
CA LEU A 281 -39.65 21.82 36.80
C LEU A 281 -39.93 22.10 38.28
N GLN A 282 -39.87 23.37 38.70
CA GLN A 282 -40.25 23.75 40.06
C GLN A 282 -41.72 23.43 40.37
N ARG A 283 -42.64 23.61 39.40
CA ARG A 283 -44.06 23.23 39.58
C ARG A 283 -44.22 21.73 39.79
N TYR A 284 -43.49 20.90 39.05
CA TYR A 284 -43.57 19.44 39.20
C TYR A 284 -43.03 18.97 40.56
N GLN A 285 -41.91 19.53 41.03
CA GLN A 285 -41.38 19.21 42.36
C GLN A 285 -42.35 19.58 43.48
N PHE A 286 -43.10 20.68 43.34
CA PHE A 286 -44.14 21.05 44.29
C PHE A 286 -45.32 20.06 44.31
N ILE A 287 -45.70 19.52 43.15
CA ILE A 287 -46.79 18.53 43.03
C ILE A 287 -46.38 17.20 43.68
N ASP A 288 -45.16 16.74 43.42
CA ASP A 288 -44.66 15.47 43.99
C ASP A 288 -44.50 15.54 45.51
N ALA A 289 -44.06 16.68 46.05
CA ALA A 289 -44.00 16.89 47.49
C ALA A 289 -45.39 16.86 48.14
N PHE A 290 -46.41 17.43 47.49
CA PHE A 290 -47.79 17.41 47.97
C PHE A 290 -48.40 15.99 47.96
N SER A 291 -48.09 15.20 46.92
CA SER A 291 -48.46 13.79 46.82
C SER A 291 -47.87 12.95 47.95
N TYR A 292 -46.60 13.17 48.28
CA TYR A 292 -45.92 12.43 49.35
C TYR A 292 -46.48 12.75 50.74
N ILE A 293 -46.79 14.02 51.01
CA ILE A 293 -47.40 14.45 52.27
C ILE A 293 -48.80 13.87 52.43
N THR A 294 -49.62 13.87 51.37
CA THR A 294 -50.96 13.26 51.42
C THR A 294 -50.90 11.75 51.65
N LEU A 295 -49.96 11.04 51.01
CA LEU A 295 -49.77 9.61 51.20
C LEU A 295 -49.29 9.27 52.62
N MET A 296 -48.37 10.06 53.18
CA MET A 296 -47.92 9.92 54.58
C MET A 296 -49.06 10.15 55.59
N LEU A 297 -49.90 11.17 55.37
CA LEU A 297 -51.08 11.41 56.21
C LEU A 297 -52.06 10.24 56.16
N CYS A 298 -52.31 9.65 54.98
CA CYS A 298 -53.14 8.45 54.86
C CYS A 298 -52.58 7.26 55.64
N ILE A 299 -51.26 7.02 55.59
CA ILE A 299 -50.60 5.93 56.34
C ILE A 299 -50.77 6.16 57.85
N ILE A 300 -50.58 7.38 58.33
CA ILE A 300 -50.75 7.73 59.75
C ILE A 300 -52.20 7.46 60.20
N VAL A 301 -53.20 7.84 59.39
CA VAL A 301 -54.62 7.58 59.71
C VAL A 301 -54.91 6.08 59.79
N VAL A 302 -54.36 5.27 58.87
CA VAL A 302 -54.50 3.80 58.90
C VAL A 302 -53.84 3.20 60.15
N PHE A 303 -52.63 3.64 60.51
CA PHE A 303 -51.92 3.13 61.69
C PHE A 303 -52.63 3.49 63.00
N ILE A 304 -53.19 4.69 63.11
CA ILE A 304 -53.98 5.10 64.29
C ILE A 304 -55.28 4.28 64.38
N GLY A 305 -55.94 4.00 63.25
CA GLY A 305 -57.16 3.19 63.22
C GLY A 305 -56.97 1.74 63.68
N VAL A 306 -55.82 1.12 63.35
CA VAL A 306 -55.48 -0.25 63.78
C VAL A 306 -55.19 -0.33 65.27
N PHE A 307 -54.73 0.75 65.90
CA PHE A 307 -54.41 0.76 67.34
C PHE A 307 -55.63 0.92 68.27
N PHE A 308 -56.78 1.31 67.71
CA PHE A 308 -58.02 1.58 68.47
C PHE A 308 -59.10 0.50 68.31
N PHE A 309 -58.80 -0.61 67.62
CA PHE A 309 -59.69 -1.76 67.44
C PHE A 309 -59.15 -3.01 68.15
#